data_AF-A0A822FSD1-F1
#
_entry.id   AF-A0A822FSD1-F1
#
_cell.length_a   1.000
_cell.length_b   1.000
_cell.length_c   1.000
_cell.angle_alpha   90.00
_cell.angle_beta   90.00
_cell.angle_gamma   90.00
#
_symmetry.space_group_name_H-M   'P 1'
#
loop_
_entity.id
_entity.type
_entity.pdbx_description
1 polymer ?
#
loop_
_entity_poly.entity_id
_entity_poly.type
_entity_poly.pdbx_seq_one_letter_code
_entity_poly.pdbx_strand_id
1 'polypeptide(L)' 'AKPTTQEVKQGETAVFETKIDGYPTPKVTWLLNGKPLTPKEGAQVEMNAATGEAKLSIP' A
#
# COMPACT_ATOMS: atom_id res chain seq x y z
N ALA A 1 6.06 10.92 5.42
CA ALA A 1 5.49 10.29 6.62
C ALA A 1 5.91 8.83 6.65
N LYS A 2 6.16 8.24 7.83
CA LYS A 2 6.43 6.80 7.96
C LYS A 2 5.10 6.06 8.07
N PRO A 3 4.91 4.91 7.40
CA PRO A 3 3.70 4.11 7.58
C PRO A 3 3.65 3.58 9.02
N THR A 4 2.47 3.67 9.65
CA THR A 4 2.23 3.14 10.99
C THR A 4 1.93 1.64 10.89
N THR A 5 2.38 0.85 11.87
CA THR A 5 2.01 -0.56 11.97
C THR A 5 0.50 -0.70 12.13
N GLN A 6 -0.11 -1.63 11.40
CA GLN A 6 -1.54 -1.91 11.46
C GLN A 6 -1.76 -3.34 11.94
N GLU A 7 -2.52 -3.53 13.03
CA GLU A 7 -2.99 -4.84 13.50
C GLU A 7 -4.43 -5.03 13.01
N VAL A 8 -4.67 -6.15 12.33
CA VAL A 8 -6.02 -6.57 11.90
C VAL A 8 -6.32 -7.97 12.38
N LYS A 9 -7.60 -8.26 12.60
CA LYS A 9 -8.05 -9.62 12.91
C LYS A 9 -8.06 -10.47 11.64
N GLN A 10 -7.80 -11.76 11.83
CA GLN A 10 -7.91 -12.75 10.75
C GLN A 10 -9.35 -12.75 10.19
N GLY A 11 -9.49 -12.46 8.90
CA GLY A 11 -10.80 -12.32 8.21
C GLY A 11 -11.29 -10.88 8.06
N GLU A 12 -10.54 -9.88 8.55
CA GLU A 12 -10.78 -8.46 8.28
C GLU A 12 -9.76 -7.92 7.27
N THR A 13 -10.20 -6.98 6.45
CA THR A 13 -9.34 -6.34 5.44
C THR A 13 -8.39 -5.34 6.08
N ALA A 14 -7.08 -5.57 5.97
CA ALA A 14 -6.05 -4.58 6.28
C ALA A 14 -5.99 -3.50 5.20
N VAL A 15 -5.93 -2.23 5.58
CA VAL A 15 -5.91 -1.09 4.65
C VAL A 15 -4.77 -0.15 5.02
N PHE A 16 -3.69 -0.18 4.24
CA PHE A 16 -2.53 0.70 4.43
C PHE A 16 -2.61 1.87 3.47
N GLU A 17 -2.57 3.09 4.01
CA GLU A 17 -2.60 4.33 3.22
C GLU A 17 -1.34 5.15 3.49
N THR A 18 -0.76 5.71 2.43
CA THR A 18 0.42 6.55 2.54
C THR A 18 0.39 7.65 1.48
N LYS A 19 0.98 8.80 1.82
CA LYS A 19 1.14 9.93 0.91
C LYS A 19 2.61 10.13 0.62
N ILE A 20 2.96 10.04 -0.65
CA ILE A 20 4.30 10.27 -1.18
C ILE A 20 4.29 11.57 -1.96
N ASP A 21 5.15 12.48 -1.57
CA ASP A 21 5.40 13.72 -2.31
C ASP A 21 6.70 13.55 -3.10
N GLY A 22 6.69 13.89 -4.39
CA GLY A 22 7.84 13.69 -5.26
C GLY A 22 7.53 14.00 -6.73
N TYR A 23 8.46 14.67 -7.39
CA TYR A 23 8.41 14.97 -8.82
C TYR A 23 9.67 14.45 -9.53
N PRO A 24 9.55 13.63 -10.59
CA PRO A 24 8.32 13.05 -11.14
C PRO A 24 7.69 12.02 -10.18
N THR A 25 6.42 11.66 -10.38
CA THR A 25 5.66 10.78 -9.48
C THR A 25 6.48 9.54 -9.07
N PRO A 26 6.73 9.33 -7.78
CA PRO A 26 7.51 8.21 -7.31
C PRO A 26 6.75 6.89 -7.48
N LYS A 27 7.50 5.81 -7.69
CA LYS A 27 6.93 4.45 -7.80
C LYS A 27 6.82 3.83 -6.42
N VAL A 28 5.62 3.39 -6.04
CA VAL A 28 5.36 2.74 -4.75
C VAL A 28 5.42 1.22 -4.93
N THR A 29 6.08 0.54 -4.01
CA THR A 29 6.10 -0.94 -3.95
C THR A 29 5.80 -1.36 -2.52
N TRP A 30 4.75 -2.16 -2.36
CA TRP A 30 4.37 -2.74 -1.09
C TRP A 30 5.09 -4.08 -0.91
N LEU A 31 5.50 -4.38 0.32
CA LEU A 31 6.19 -5.62 0.66
C LEU A 31 5.40 -6.35 1.75
N LEU A 32 5.15 -7.65 1.55
CA LEU A 32 4.60 -8.54 2.57
C LEU A 32 5.64 -9.62 2.88
N ASN A 33 6.04 -9.74 4.14
CA ASN A 33 7.07 -10.69 4.59
C ASN A 33 8.38 -10.59 3.79
N GLY A 34 8.77 -9.36 3.42
CA GLY A 34 9.99 -9.09 2.63
C GLY A 34 9.87 -9.40 1.14
N LYS A 35 8.70 -9.84 0.64
CA LYS A 35 8.44 -10.07 -0.78
C LYS A 35 7.57 -8.96 -1.37
N PRO A 36 7.83 -8.50 -2.60
CA PRO A 36 7.00 -7.50 -3.25
C PRO A 36 5.59 -8.05 -3.45
N LEU A 37 4.62 -7.37 -2.85
CA LEU A 37 3.21 -7.67 -3.01
C LEU A 37 2.79 -7.29 -4.42
N THR A 38 2.22 -8.25 -5.15
CA THR A 38 1.61 -7.97 -6.44
C THR A 38 0.10 -7.90 -6.30
N PRO A 39 -0.60 -7.07 -7.10
CA PRO A 39 -2.07 -7.02 -7.10
C PRO A 39 -2.76 -8.36 -7.40
N LYS A 40 -1.98 -9.37 -7.81
CA LYS A 40 -2.46 -10.70 -8.21
C LYS A 40 -2.54 -11.69 -7.03
N GLU A 41 -1.92 -11.39 -5.89
CA GLU A 41 -1.89 -12.28 -4.72
C GLU A 41 -3.07 -12.06 -3.76
N GLY A 42 -4.16 -11.44 -4.23
CA GLY A 42 -5.35 -11.13 -3.42
C GLY A 42 -5.31 -9.77 -2.73
N ALA A 43 -4.18 -9.05 -2.82
CA ALA A 43 -4.08 -7.67 -2.40
C ALA A 43 -4.51 -6.70 -3.50
N GLN A 44 -5.19 -5.61 -3.14
CA GLN A 44 -5.53 -4.52 -4.04
C GLN A 44 -4.59 -3.34 -3.78
N VAL A 45 -3.86 -2.92 -4.81
CA VAL A 45 -2.96 -1.76 -4.74
C VAL A 45 -3.53 -0.66 -5.62
N GLU A 46 -3.80 0.49 -5.01
CA GLU A 46 -4.22 1.71 -5.68
C GLU A 46 -3.13 2.78 -5.51
N MET A 47 -2.77 3.46 -6.58
CA MET A 47 -1.80 4.55 -6.55
C MET A 47 -2.30 5.71 -7.40
N ASN A 48 -2.53 6.85 -6.77
CA ASN A 48 -2.87 8.09 -7.43
C ASN A 48 -1.60 8.89 -7.70
N ALA A 49 -1.18 8.88 -8.97
CA ALA A 49 0.02 9.58 -9.42
C ALA A 49 -0.10 11.12 -9.37
N ALA A 50 -1.32 11.66 -9.37
CA ALA A 50 -1.57 13.10 -9.35
C ALA A 50 -1.54 13.69 -7.94
N THR A 51 -2.04 12.95 -6.94
CA THR A 51 -2.06 13.39 -5.53
C THR A 51 -0.93 12.82 -4.68
N GLY A 52 -0.20 11.83 -5.21
CA GLY A 52 0.84 11.12 -4.49
C GLY A 52 0.30 10.13 -3.45
N GLU A 53 -0.99 9.81 -3.49
CA GLU A 53 -1.62 8.90 -2.54
C GLU A 53 -1.49 7.45 -3.00
N ALA A 54 -1.11 6.56 -2.08
CA ALA A 54 -1.06 5.13 -2.33
C ALA A 54 -1.81 4.37 -1.23
N LYS A 55 -2.60 3.38 -1.65
CA LYS A 55 -3.46 2.57 -0.80
C LYS A 55 -3.25 1.09 -1.13
N LEU A 56 -3.17 0.26 -0.09
CA LEU A 56 -3.07 -1.19 -0.18
C LEU A 56 -4.16 -1.81 0.68
N SER A 57 -4.98 -2.68 0.10
CA SER A 57 -6.03 -3.43 0.79
C SER A 57 -5.73 -4.93 0.71
N ILE A 58 -5.67 -5.62 1.84
CA ILE A 58 -5.44 -7.07 1.93
C ILE A 58 -6.62 -7.70 2.69
N PRO A 59 -7.43 -8.56 2.06
CA PRO A 59 -8.55 -9.23 2.72
C PRO A 59 -8.14 -10.34 3.70
#